data_AF-A0A8B9ASU0-F1
#
_entry.id   AF-A0A8B9ASU0-F1
#
_cell.length_a   1.000
_cell.length_b   1.000
_cell.length_c   1.000
_cell.angle_alpha   90.00
_cell.angle_beta   90.00
_cell.angle_gamma   90.00
#
_symmetry.space_group_name_H-M   'P 1'
#
loop_
_entity.id
_entity.type
_entity.pdbx_description
1 polymer ?
#
loop_
_entity_poly.entity_id
_entity_poly.type
_entity_poly.pdbx_seq_one_letter_code
_entity_poly.pdbx_strand_id
1 'polypeptide(L)'
;MEHLPVHLAYEAKVGGPVQYRWMYPFERLMHDIKQKVKNRASIEGSIVEAYIIEEISTFCSHYFEPSIQTRLNQVPRNEDEGEFDLMDRLSIFTHQGRPFGKPFGRHLTTQEFSAAELYVLLNCEEVQPFGK
;
A
#
# COMPACT_ATOMS: atom_id res chain seq x y z
N MET A 1 2.66 -27.56 15.10
CA MET A 1 3.09 -26.15 15.34
C MET A 1 1.94 -25.38 16.00
N GLU A 2 1.51 -25.78 17.19
CA GLU A 2 0.20 -25.35 17.74
C GLU A 2 0.34 -24.40 18.95
N HIS A 3 1.56 -24.23 19.48
CA HIS A 3 1.83 -23.38 20.64
C HIS A 3 2.42 -22.01 20.30
N LEU A 4 2.69 -21.72 19.03
CA LEU A 4 3.25 -20.44 18.57
C LEU A 4 2.42 -19.22 19.03
N PRO A 5 1.07 -19.23 18.94
CA PRO A 5 0.25 -18.08 19.34
C PRO A 5 0.29 -17.81 20.86
N VAL A 6 0.39 -18.87 21.68
CA VAL A 6 0.41 -18.75 23.15
C VAL A 6 1.74 -18.15 23.63
N HIS A 7 2.86 -18.56 23.02
CA HIS A 7 4.17 -18.02 23.37
C HIS A 7 4.34 -16.57 22.92
N LEU A 8 3.82 -16.18 21.75
CA LEU A 8 3.85 -14.80 21.27
C LEU A 8 3.14 -13.82 22.23
N ALA A 9 1.97 -14.19 22.76
CA ALA A 9 1.24 -13.34 23.71
C ALA A 9 2.00 -13.16 25.04
N TYR A 10 2.62 -14.23 25.55
CA TYR A 10 3.43 -14.18 26.76
C TYR A 10 4.71 -13.35 26.54
N GLU A 11 5.40 -13.55 25.41
CA GLU A 11 6.60 -12.79 25.05
C GLU A 11 6.32 -11.30 24.84
N ALA A 12 5.16 -10.94 24.26
CA ALA A 12 4.72 -9.56 24.13
C ALA A 12 4.38 -8.94 25.50
N LYS A 13 3.76 -9.71 26.40
CA LYS A 13 3.44 -9.25 27.76
C LYS A 13 4.70 -9.01 28.59
N VAL A 14 5.71 -9.88 28.50
CA VAL A 14 6.96 -9.78 29.27
C VAL A 14 7.92 -8.75 28.67
N GLY A 15 8.03 -8.69 27.34
CA GLY A 15 9.00 -7.83 26.66
C GLY A 15 8.47 -6.46 26.22
N GLY A 16 7.20 -6.15 26.46
CA GLY A 16 6.59 -4.89 26.03
C GLY A 16 6.40 -4.81 24.51
N PRO A 17 6.20 -3.59 23.97
CA PRO A 17 5.93 -3.38 22.55
C PRO A 17 6.97 -4.07 21.66
N VAL A 18 6.49 -4.98 20.82
CA VAL A 18 7.29 -5.78 19.88
C VAL A 18 8.17 -4.91 18.97
N GLN A 19 7.76 -3.67 18.75
CA GLN A 19 8.38 -2.69 17.86
C GLN A 19 9.89 -2.51 18.11
N TYR A 20 10.36 -2.42 19.37
CA TYR A 20 11.79 -2.21 19.65
C TYR A 20 12.60 -3.50 19.83
N ARG A 21 11.96 -4.67 19.79
CA ARG A 21 12.60 -5.99 19.93
C ARG A 21 12.91 -6.64 18.58
N TRP A 22 12.37 -6.11 17.49
CA TRP A 22 12.62 -6.60 16.15
C TRP A 22 13.74 -5.78 15.51
N MET A 23 14.58 -6.45 14.72
CA MET A 23 15.63 -5.77 13.94
C MET A 23 15.07 -4.86 12.84
N TYR A 24 13.83 -5.12 12.43
CA TYR A 24 13.20 -4.50 11.28
C TYR A 24 13.21 -2.95 11.28
N PRO A 25 12.90 -2.22 12.37
CA PRO A 25 12.97 -0.76 12.36
C PRO A 25 14.39 -0.23 12.21
N PHE A 26 15.38 -0.91 12.79
CA PHE A 26 16.80 -0.54 12.67
C PHE A 26 17.31 -0.79 11.26
N GLU A 27 16.93 -1.90 10.64
CA GLU A 27 17.25 -2.23 9.26
C GLU A 27 16.64 -1.21 8.29
N ARG A 28 15.38 -0.82 8.51
CA ARG A 28 14.71 0.21 7.71
C ARG A 28 15.41 1.56 7.83
N LEU A 29 15.70 2.00 9.07
CA LEU A 29 16.45 3.23 9.30
C LEU A 29 17.81 3.22 8.60
N MET A 30 18.54 2.11 8.71
CA MET A 30 19.85 1.97 8.07
C MET A 30 19.74 1.94 6.54
N HIS A 31 18.68 1.36 5.99
CA HIS A 31 18.38 1.41 4.56
C HIS A 31 18.15 2.86 4.09
N ASP A 32 17.34 3.63 4.81
CA ASP A 32 17.05 5.03 4.49
C ASP A 32 18.31 5.90 4.53
N ILE A 33 19.12 5.76 5.58
CA ILE A 33 20.41 6.47 5.70
C ILE A 33 21.34 6.10 4.54
N LYS A 34 21.43 4.81 4.16
CA LYS A 34 22.25 4.38 3.02
C LYS A 34 21.78 5.00 1.70
N GLN A 35 20.48 5.20 1.49
CA GLN A 35 19.97 5.86 0.29
C GLN A 35 20.36 7.35 0.22
N LYS A 36 20.53 8.01 1.38
CA LYS A 36 20.96 9.42 1.49
C LYS A 36 22.44 9.63 1.16
N VAL A 37 23.27 8.59 1.20
CA VAL A 37 24.69 8.66 0.84
C VAL A 37 24.86 8.68 -0.68
N LYS A 38 24.85 9.87 -1.28
CA LYS A 38 25.15 10.13 -2.70
C LYS A 38 26.65 10.29 -2.94
N ASN A 39 27.36 10.95 -2.03
CA ASN A 39 28.81 11.10 -2.09
C ASN A 39 29.51 10.19 -1.07
N ARG A 40 30.18 9.14 -1.57
CA ARG A 40 30.93 8.20 -0.69
C ARG A 40 32.24 8.76 -0.16
N ALA A 41 32.78 9.83 -0.76
CA ALA A 41 33.98 10.49 -0.26
C ALA A 41 33.69 11.37 0.97
N SER A 42 32.43 11.78 1.17
CA SER A 42 31.98 12.53 2.35
C SER A 42 30.57 12.07 2.75
N ILE A 43 30.53 10.98 3.52
CA ILE A 43 29.28 10.30 3.89
C ILE A 43 28.41 11.20 4.77
N GLU A 44 29.00 11.77 5.82
CA GLU A 44 28.28 12.64 6.77
C GLU A 44 27.73 13.88 6.09
N GLY A 45 28.55 14.54 5.26
CA GLY A 45 28.12 15.72 4.49
C GLY A 45 26.96 15.39 3.55
N SER A 46 27.04 14.26 2.85
CA SER A 46 25.96 13.79 1.96
C SER A 46 24.66 13.51 2.71
N ILE A 47 24.73 12.98 3.94
CA ILE A 47 23.54 12.72 4.75
C ILE A 47 22.92 14.05 5.21
N VAL A 48 23.73 14.98 5.72
CA VAL A 48 23.26 16.30 6.18
C VAL A 48 22.60 17.06 5.02
N GLU A 49 23.23 17.08 3.85
CA GLU A 49 22.67 17.70 2.65
C GLU A 49 21.30 17.11 2.29
N ALA A 50 21.17 15.77 2.30
CA ALA A 50 19.92 15.11 2.01
C ALA A 50 18.81 15.47 3.04
N TYR A 51 19.16 15.60 4.32
CA TYR A 51 18.22 16.06 5.35
C TYR A 51 17.77 17.50 5.13
N ILE A 52 18.69 18.42 4.80
CA ILE A 52 18.35 19.82 4.52
C ILE A 52 17.37 19.91 3.34
N ILE A 53 17.63 19.18 2.26
CA ILE A 53 16.73 19.14 1.09
C ILE A 53 15.35 18.60 1.46
N GLU A 54 15.31 17.55 2.27
CA GLU A 54 14.08 16.95 2.77
C GLU A 54 13.26 17.92 3.64
N GLU A 55 13.91 18.66 4.55
CA GLU A 55 13.27 19.67 5.39
C GLU A 55 12.73 20.83 4.55
N ILE A 56 13.52 21.34 3.60
CA ILE A 56 13.09 22.40 2.68
C ILE A 56 11.90 21.93 1.83
N SER A 57 11.95 20.71 1.29
CA SER A 57 10.85 20.15 0.49
C SER A 57 9.58 19.99 1.32
N THR A 58 9.72 19.55 2.58
CA THR A 58 8.60 19.45 3.52
C THR A 58 8.04 20.83 3.84
N PHE A 59 8.88 21.82 4.10
CA PHE A 59 8.45 23.20 4.34
C PHE A 59 7.72 23.79 3.13
N CYS A 60 8.28 23.66 1.93
CA CYS A 60 7.67 24.14 0.69
C CYS A 60 6.31 23.47 0.41
N SER A 61 6.12 22.20 0.80
CA SER A 61 4.87 21.48 0.58
C SER A 61 3.66 22.15 1.20
N HIS A 62 3.83 22.88 2.31
CA HIS A 62 2.75 23.62 2.97
C HIS A 62 2.24 24.82 2.16
N TYR A 63 3.00 25.29 1.18
CA TYR A 63 2.61 26.40 0.31
C TYR A 63 2.00 25.95 -1.01
N PHE A 64 2.04 24.64 -1.31
CA PHE A 64 1.45 24.10 -2.52
C PHE A 64 -0.04 23.83 -2.34
N GLU A 65 -0.78 23.88 -3.45
CA GLU A 65 -2.19 23.50 -3.47
C GLU A 65 -2.34 22.01 -3.12
N PRO A 66 -3.41 21.58 -2.40
CA PRO A 66 -3.60 20.17 -2.02
C PRO A 66 -3.60 19.18 -3.20
N SER A 67 -3.91 19.66 -4.40
CA SER A 67 -3.89 18.89 -5.64
C SER A 67 -2.48 18.50 -6.11
N ILE A 68 -1.45 19.21 -5.66
CA ILE A 68 -0.06 18.97 -6.03
C ILE A 68 0.49 17.83 -5.19
N GLN A 69 0.94 16.76 -5.84
CA GLN A 69 1.59 15.65 -5.17
C GLN A 69 2.95 16.06 -4.62
N THR A 70 3.10 15.90 -3.33
CA THR A 70 4.30 16.11 -2.52
C THR A 70 4.56 14.86 -1.70
N ARG A 71 5.69 14.81 -1.01
CA ARG A 71 5.99 13.66 -0.15
C ARG A 71 4.98 13.47 1.00
N LEU A 72 4.30 14.52 1.44
CA LEU A 72 3.37 14.45 2.58
C LEU A 72 2.00 13.86 2.22
N ASN A 73 1.53 14.08 0.99
CA ASN A 73 0.24 13.60 0.48
C ASN A 73 0.40 12.48 -0.56
N GLN A 74 1.61 11.93 -0.72
CA GLN A 74 1.82 10.79 -1.59
C GLN A 74 1.25 9.53 -0.93
N VAL A 75 0.26 8.92 -1.59
CA VAL A 75 -0.35 7.66 -1.16
C VAL A 75 0.75 6.58 -1.07
N PRO A 76 0.90 5.91 0.08
CA PRO A 76 1.85 4.81 0.26
C PRO A 76 1.67 3.74 -0.81
N ARG A 77 2.78 3.07 -1.17
CA ARG A 77 2.78 2.07 -2.25
C ARG A 77 1.74 0.94 -2.07
N ASN A 78 1.32 0.69 -0.83
CA ASN A 78 0.37 -0.37 -0.47
C ASN A 78 -1.02 0.16 -0.08
N GLU A 79 -1.28 1.46 -0.23
CA GLU A 79 -2.60 2.04 0.01
C GLU A 79 -3.30 2.19 -1.34
N ASP A 80 -4.39 1.46 -1.51
CA ASP A 80 -5.24 1.53 -2.70
C ASP A 80 -6.25 2.67 -2.53
N GLU A 81 -5.75 3.90 -2.41
CA GLU A 81 -6.58 5.10 -2.30
C GLU A 81 -6.83 5.68 -3.71
N GLY A 82 -7.78 5.09 -4.42
CA GLY A 82 -8.37 5.70 -5.62
C GLY A 82 -9.66 6.42 -5.25
N GLU A 83 -9.80 7.70 -5.60
CA GLU A 83 -11.09 8.40 -5.52
C GLU A 83 -12.15 7.64 -6.33
N PHE A 84 -13.28 7.36 -5.70
CA PHE A 84 -14.37 6.61 -6.30
C PHE A 84 -15.27 7.53 -7.10
N ASP A 85 -15.42 7.27 -8.40
CA ASP A 85 -16.64 7.66 -9.11
C ASP A 85 -17.64 6.50 -8.97
N LEU A 86 -18.47 6.56 -7.91
CA LEU A 86 -19.49 5.55 -7.60
C LEU A 86 -20.70 5.63 -8.54
N MET A 87 -20.82 6.64 -9.40
CA MET A 87 -22.07 6.87 -10.14
C MET A 87 -22.37 5.79 -11.18
N ASP A 88 -21.35 5.12 -11.75
CA ASP A 88 -21.54 4.28 -12.95
C ASP A 88 -21.07 2.81 -12.80
N ARG A 89 -20.81 2.31 -11.58
CA ARG A 89 -20.33 0.93 -11.37
C ARG A 89 -21.33 0.07 -10.60
N LEU A 90 -21.40 -1.22 -10.97
CA LEU A 90 -22.14 -2.23 -10.21
C LEU A 90 -21.55 -2.36 -8.80
N SER A 91 -22.41 -2.55 -7.80
CA SER A 91 -22.09 -2.75 -6.38
C SER A 91 -20.99 -3.79 -6.13
N ILE A 92 -20.95 -4.85 -6.94
CA ILE A 92 -19.97 -5.92 -6.87
C ILE A 92 -18.54 -5.49 -7.27
N PHE A 93 -18.37 -4.34 -7.94
CA PHE A 93 -17.09 -3.79 -8.39
C PHE A 93 -16.70 -2.49 -7.67
N THR A 94 -17.12 -2.36 -6.42
CA THR A 94 -16.80 -1.22 -5.55
C THR A 94 -15.30 -1.11 -5.28
N HIS A 95 -14.61 -2.22 -5.03
CA HIS A 95 -13.18 -2.20 -4.74
C HIS A 95 -12.33 -2.34 -6.00
N GLN A 96 -11.49 -1.34 -6.30
CA GLN A 96 -10.42 -1.53 -7.27
C GLN A 96 -9.35 -2.43 -6.65
N GLY A 97 -9.12 -3.60 -7.24
CA GLY A 97 -7.93 -4.39 -6.96
C GLY A 97 -6.76 -3.86 -7.78
N ARG A 98 -5.61 -3.59 -7.15
CA ARG A 98 -4.36 -3.31 -7.88
C ARG A 98 -3.75 -4.63 -8.35
N PRO A 99 -3.65 -4.90 -9.66
CA PRO A 99 -3.03 -6.14 -10.14
C PRO A 99 -1.55 -6.16 -9.72
N PHE A 100 -1.15 -7.21 -9.00
CA PHE A 100 0.23 -7.40 -8.59
C PHE A 100 1.02 -8.12 -9.69
N GLY A 101 2.15 -7.53 -10.09
CA GLY A 101 3.07 -8.14 -11.06
C GLY A 101 2.84 -7.66 -12.50
N LYS A 102 3.53 -8.32 -13.44
CA LYS A 102 3.47 -7.97 -14.86
C LYS A 102 2.11 -8.40 -15.43
N PRO A 103 1.38 -7.53 -16.15
CA PRO A 103 0.11 -7.92 -16.75
C PRO A 103 0.33 -9.05 -17.77
N PHE A 104 -0.52 -10.07 -17.68
CA PHE A 104 -0.55 -11.19 -18.62
C PHE A 104 -1.97 -11.34 -19.17
N GLY A 105 -2.11 -11.23 -20.49
CA GLY A 105 -3.39 -11.44 -21.16
C GLY A 105 -3.68 -12.93 -21.30
N ARG A 106 -4.79 -13.38 -20.72
CA ARG A 106 -5.37 -14.71 -20.99
C ARG A 106 -6.82 -14.55 -21.39
N HIS A 107 -7.28 -15.41 -22.29
CA HIS A 107 -8.71 -15.53 -22.56
C HIS A 107 -9.32 -16.45 -21.50
N LEU A 108 -10.52 -16.11 -21.03
CA LEU A 108 -11.30 -16.98 -20.17
C LEU A 108 -11.79 -18.17 -21.00
N THR A 109 -11.77 -19.36 -20.41
CA THR A 109 -12.47 -20.51 -20.98
C THR A 109 -13.98 -20.30 -20.91
N THR A 110 -14.75 -21.00 -21.75
CA THR A 110 -16.23 -20.91 -21.72
C THR A 110 -16.81 -21.19 -20.34
N GLN A 111 -16.22 -22.15 -19.61
CA GLN A 111 -16.65 -22.48 -18.24
C GLN A 111 -16.37 -21.35 -17.25
N GLU A 112 -15.19 -20.73 -17.30
CA GLU A 112 -14.86 -19.57 -16.46
C GLU A 112 -15.75 -18.37 -16.80
N PHE A 113 -16.06 -18.17 -18.08
CA PHE A 113 -16.94 -17.11 -18.53
C PHE A 113 -18.36 -17.30 -17.99
N SER A 114 -18.94 -18.50 -18.16
CA SER A 114 -20.27 -18.82 -17.61
C SER A 114 -20.31 -18.73 -16.08
N ALA A 115 -19.22 -19.12 -15.39
CA ALA A 115 -19.13 -18.99 -13.94
C ALA A 115 -19.08 -17.52 -13.49
N ALA A 116 -18.32 -16.67 -14.18
CA ALA A 116 -18.25 -15.24 -13.90
C ALA A 116 -19.59 -14.55 -14.16
N GLU A 117 -20.26 -14.90 -15.26
CA GLU A 117 -21.60 -14.39 -15.60
C GLU A 117 -22.64 -14.76 -14.54
N LEU A 118 -22.70 -16.04 -14.14
CA LEU A 118 -23.59 -16.51 -13.06
C LEU A 118 -23.28 -15.80 -11.73
N TYR A 119 -22.01 -15.58 -11.42
CA TYR A 119 -21.62 -14.86 -10.21
C TYR A 119 -22.17 -13.42 -10.20
N VAL A 120 -22.06 -12.70 -11.32
CA VAL A 120 -22.62 -11.36 -11.44
C VAL A 120 -24.14 -11.39 -11.27
N LEU A 121 -24.84 -12.31 -11.95
CA LEU A 121 -26.30 -12.42 -11.87
C LEU A 121 -26.83 -12.75 -10.47
N LEU A 122 -26.12 -13.57 -9.70
CA LEU A 122 -26.54 -13.99 -8.36
C LEU A 122 -26.19 -12.98 -7.26
N ASN A 123 -25.14 -12.17 -7.43
CA ASN A 123 -24.59 -11.31 -6.37
C ASN A 123 -24.76 -9.81 -6.63
N CYS A 124 -25.30 -9.41 -7.79
CA CYS A 124 -25.50 -8.00 -8.14
C CYS A 124 -26.97 -7.60 -7.96
N GLU A 125 -27.26 -6.74 -6.99
CA GLU A 125 -28.63 -6.29 -6.68
C GLU A 125 -29.26 -5.53 -7.85
N GLU A 126 -28.45 -4.78 -8.61
CA GLU A 126 -28.87 -3.97 -9.75
C GLU A 126 -29.37 -4.80 -10.93
N VAL A 127 -28.97 -6.08 -11.02
CA VAL A 127 -29.32 -6.97 -12.14
C VAL A 127 -30.54 -7.85 -11.82
N GLN A 128 -30.95 -7.95 -10.55
CA GLN A 128 -32.14 -8.67 -10.12
C GLN A 128 -33.43 -8.36 -10.92
N PRO A 129 -33.76 -7.10 -11.28
CA PRO A 129 -34.98 -6.82 -12.04
C PRO A 129 -34.99 -7.42 -13.46
N PHE A 130 -33.84 -7.82 -14.01
CA PHE A 130 -33.72 -8.43 -15.33
C PHE A 130 -33.71 -9.97 -15.29
N GLY A 131 -33.67 -10.59 -14.11
CA GLY A 131 -33.59 -12.05 -13.91
C GLY A 131 -34.93 -12.78 -13.91
N LYS A 132 -35.87 -12.38 -14.78
CA LYS A 132 -37.16 -13.08 -14.98
C LYS A 132 -37.17 -13.93 -16.24
#